data_AF-A0A562SZY6-F1
#
_entry.id   AF-A0A562SZY6-F1
#
_cell.length_a   1.000
_cell.length_b   1.000
_cell.length_c   1.000
_cell.angle_alpha   90.00
_cell.angle_beta   90.00
_cell.angle_gamma   90.00
#
_symmetry.space_group_name_H-M   'P 1'
#
loop_
_entity.id
_entity.type
_entity.pdbx_description
1 polymer ?
#
loop_
_entity_poly.entity_id
_entity_poly.type
_entity_poly.pdbx_seq_one_letter_code
_entity_poly.pdbx_strand_id
1 'polypeptide(L)'
;MLSLQDQCCTKEQALRLVALGVKPVATFYHMSAKDGPHGEYVQYGWHSDALAPAYNVAELGDMLPEFVGEHRLLTWRAINKTCNGIEVEAYAIQYRLITGDSMGAFHQAIFARTEAQARAAMLIYLLENDLMELPAHWRQDPNDPCADGRCQRGYSPGLQEIKPLPEPTREECATPAFEAAWQVMKDWTIQAPGYYKGSMEAHGGHVKLIVDAIAKQKWISVTERWPEPLQRVNFVVNLPGIYEHGKVYGGTYVGDSGHEKPYKHNGFAVPGTVYPASHWLPSPEPPQVPTGDNE
;
A
#
# COMPACT_ATOMS: atom_id res chain seq x y z
N MET A 1 21.12 21.81 2.42
CA MET A 1 19.86 21.07 2.18
C MET A 1 19.77 20.01 3.25
N LEU A 2 18.74 20.02 4.08
CA LEU A 2 18.58 19.04 5.17
C LEU A 2 18.38 17.64 4.58
N SER A 3 19.01 16.64 5.18
CA SER A 3 18.76 15.26 4.78
C SER A 3 17.34 14.84 5.15
N LEU A 4 16.80 13.79 4.51
CA LEU A 4 15.49 13.26 4.89
C LEU A 4 15.47 12.80 6.35
N GLN A 5 16.59 12.24 6.82
CA GLN A 5 16.80 11.83 8.20
C GLN A 5 16.67 13.00 9.18
N ASP A 6 17.17 14.19 8.82
CA ASP A 6 17.06 15.38 9.67
C ASP A 6 15.62 15.91 9.78
N GLN A 7 14.74 15.54 8.84
CA GLN A 7 13.34 15.94 8.80
C GLN A 7 12.41 15.00 9.58
N CYS A 8 12.94 13.91 10.15
CA CYS A 8 12.15 12.91 10.89
C CYS A 8 12.65 12.76 12.33
N CYS A 9 11.78 12.30 13.23
CA CYS A 9 12.19 11.95 14.59
C CYS A 9 13.13 10.74 14.59
N THR A 10 13.90 10.54 15.67
CA THR A 10 14.71 9.32 15.78
C THR A 10 13.82 8.09 15.95
N LYS A 11 14.38 6.90 15.69
CA LYS A 11 13.69 5.62 15.89
C LYS A 11 13.22 5.46 17.34
N GLU A 12 14.06 5.83 18.31
CA GLU A 12 13.73 5.74 19.74
C GLU A 12 12.55 6.64 20.09
N GLN A 13 12.53 7.87 19.56
CA GLN A 13 11.42 8.79 19.76
C GLN A 13 10.13 8.26 19.12
N ALA A 14 10.21 7.71 17.92
CA ALA A 14 9.06 7.11 17.25
C ALA A 14 8.46 5.94 18.03
N LEU A 15 9.29 5.01 18.47
CA LEU A 15 8.87 3.88 19.30
C LEU A 15 8.24 4.35 20.61
N ARG A 16 8.80 5.40 21.22
CA ARG A 16 8.22 5.98 22.44
C ARG A 16 6.86 6.63 22.19
N LEU A 17 6.70 7.35 21.09
CA LEU A 17 5.41 7.93 20.69
C LEU A 17 4.34 6.86 20.48
N VAL A 18 4.68 5.77 19.78
CA VAL A 18 3.77 4.62 19.60
C VAL A 18 3.38 4.02 20.95
N ALA A 19 4.34 3.83 21.86
CA ALA A 19 4.07 3.34 23.21
C ALA A 19 3.18 4.29 24.06
N LEU A 20 3.13 5.58 23.71
CA LEU A 20 2.25 6.58 24.32
C LEU A 20 0.89 6.71 23.61
N GLY A 21 0.57 5.77 22.70
CA GLY A 21 -0.71 5.71 22.01
C GLY A 21 -0.80 6.57 20.75
N VAL A 22 0.33 7.03 20.20
CA VAL A 22 0.36 7.65 18.86
C VAL A 22 0.21 6.57 17.80
N LYS A 23 -0.74 6.78 16.88
CA LYS A 23 -1.00 5.87 15.78
C LYS A 23 0.25 5.68 14.90
N PRO A 24 0.70 4.43 14.63
CA PRO A 24 1.92 4.13 13.87
C PRO A 24 1.77 4.32 12.35
N VAL A 25 1.12 5.40 11.94
CA VAL A 25 0.93 5.76 10.52
C VAL A 25 1.74 7.00 10.23
N ALA A 26 2.86 6.80 9.52
CA ALA A 26 3.73 7.87 9.05
C ALA A 26 3.92 7.79 7.53
N THR A 27 4.33 8.91 6.95
CA THR A 27 4.74 9.01 5.54
C THR A 27 6.06 8.29 5.30
N PHE A 28 6.95 8.33 6.30
CA PHE A 28 8.28 7.72 6.25
C PHE A 28 8.47 6.69 7.36
N TYR A 29 9.41 5.76 7.17
CA TYR A 29 9.73 4.71 8.12
C TYR A 29 11.24 4.55 8.28
N HIS A 30 11.66 4.22 9.50
CA HIS A 30 13.02 3.79 9.80
C HIS A 30 13.23 2.37 9.30
N MET A 31 14.29 2.14 8.55
CA MET A 31 14.61 0.88 7.90
C MET A 31 15.99 0.38 8.36
N SER A 32 16.16 -0.94 8.43
CA SER A 32 17.49 -1.53 8.51
C SER A 32 18.18 -1.40 7.16
N ALA A 33 19.47 -1.03 7.12
CA ALA A 33 20.24 -1.19 5.90
C ALA A 33 20.32 -2.67 5.54
N LYS A 34 19.97 -2.99 4.29
CA LYS A 34 19.90 -4.39 3.84
C LYS A 34 21.26 -5.03 3.64
N ASP A 35 22.29 -4.29 3.21
CA ASP A 35 23.69 -4.72 3.12
C ASP A 35 24.60 -3.50 2.86
N GLY A 36 25.61 -3.26 3.68
CA GLY A 36 26.60 -2.17 3.50
C GLY A 36 27.02 -1.48 4.82
N PRO A 37 28.06 -0.61 4.80
CA PRO A 37 28.54 0.12 5.99
C PRO A 37 27.59 1.24 6.45
N HIS A 38 26.48 1.45 5.74
CA HIS A 38 25.51 2.48 6.06
C HIS A 38 24.51 1.89 7.07
N GLY A 39 24.32 2.55 8.21
CA GLY A 39 23.41 2.11 9.27
C GLY A 39 21.93 2.32 8.92
N GLU A 40 21.11 2.57 9.94
CA GLU A 40 19.66 2.84 9.79
C GLU A 40 19.39 4.05 8.88
N TYR A 41 18.34 3.98 8.07
CA TYR A 41 17.93 5.06 7.16
C TYR A 41 16.41 5.27 7.15
N VAL A 42 15.97 6.40 6.61
CA VAL A 42 14.55 6.76 6.48
C VAL A 42 14.10 6.57 5.04
N GLN A 43 12.97 5.89 4.83
CA GLN A 43 12.41 5.61 3.51
C GLN A 43 10.93 6.03 3.42
N TYR A 44 10.50 6.45 2.23
CA TYR A 44 9.10 6.77 1.94
C TYR A 44 8.26 5.49 1.82
N GLY A 45 7.03 5.56 2.34
CA GLY A 45 6.05 4.49 2.28
C GLY A 45 6.34 3.37 3.25
N TRP A 46 5.34 2.55 3.53
CA TRP A 46 5.51 1.40 4.41
C TRP A 46 6.20 0.25 3.70
N HIS A 47 6.98 -0.50 4.48
CA HIS A 47 7.68 -1.69 4.06
C HIS A 47 7.54 -2.75 5.16
N SER A 48 7.46 -4.02 4.77
CA SER A 48 7.31 -5.13 5.71
C SER A 48 8.49 -5.27 6.69
N ASP A 49 9.65 -4.72 6.34
CA ASP A 49 10.87 -4.70 7.15
C ASP A 49 11.11 -3.34 7.84
N ALA A 50 10.08 -2.49 7.93
CA ALA A 50 10.16 -1.24 8.70
C ALA A 50 10.38 -1.50 10.20
N LEU A 51 11.31 -0.77 10.79
CA LEU A 51 11.66 -0.85 12.21
C LEU A 51 10.72 0.01 13.07
N ALA A 52 10.38 1.20 12.60
CA ALA A 52 9.51 2.16 13.29
C ALA A 52 8.96 3.21 12.30
N PRO A 53 7.83 3.87 12.59
CA PRO A 53 7.43 5.08 11.87
C PRO A 53 8.50 6.17 12.02
N ALA A 54 8.70 7.00 11.00
CA ALA A 54 9.61 8.14 11.04
C ALA A 54 8.79 9.43 10.85
N TYR A 55 8.14 9.86 11.95
CA TYR A 55 7.26 11.04 11.91
C TYR A 55 8.06 12.29 11.52
N ASN A 56 7.59 12.98 10.49
CA ASN A 56 8.25 14.18 9.98
C ASN A 56 7.82 15.44 10.73
N VAL A 57 8.48 16.58 10.43
CA VAL A 57 8.17 17.88 11.06
C VAL A 57 6.69 18.28 10.95
N ALA A 58 6.05 18.00 9.82
CA ALA A 58 4.66 18.35 9.57
C ALA A 58 3.71 17.49 10.40
N GLU A 59 3.89 16.16 10.37
CA GLU A 59 3.09 15.21 11.15
C GLU A 59 3.21 15.49 12.66
N LEU A 60 4.44 15.73 13.14
CA LEU A 60 4.69 16.11 14.53
C LEU A 60 4.09 17.49 14.88
N GLY A 61 3.99 18.38 13.89
CA GLY A 61 3.34 19.68 14.03
C GLY A 61 1.84 19.55 14.23
N ASP A 62 1.20 18.70 13.44
CA ASP A 62 -0.24 18.42 13.54
C ASP A 62 -0.61 17.74 14.86
N MET A 63 0.33 17.00 15.45
CA MET A 63 0.15 16.37 16.77
C MET A 63 0.33 17.35 17.94
N LEU A 64 1.16 18.39 17.79
CA LEU A 64 1.43 19.35 18.86
C LEU A 64 0.35 20.44 18.89
N PRO A 65 -0.26 20.73 20.05
CA PRO A 65 -1.22 21.81 20.13
C PRO A 65 -0.50 23.16 20.14
N GLU A 66 -1.18 24.22 19.72
CA GLU A 66 -0.67 25.59 19.92
C GLU A 66 -0.71 25.97 21.41
N PHE A 67 -1.79 25.55 22.10
CA PHE A 67 -2.04 25.81 23.51
C PHE A 67 -2.21 24.52 24.31
N VAL A 68 -1.68 24.51 25.53
CA VAL A 68 -1.77 23.39 26.45
C VAL A 68 -2.55 23.86 27.68
N GLY A 69 -3.84 23.56 27.71
CA GLY A 69 -4.79 24.18 28.63
C GLY A 69 -5.02 25.67 28.32
N GLU A 70 -5.56 26.43 29.27
CA GLU A 70 -6.04 27.80 29.02
C GLU A 70 -4.94 28.87 28.99
N HIS A 71 -3.78 28.61 29.59
CA HIS A 71 -2.77 29.64 29.87
C HIS A 71 -1.36 29.23 29.51
N ARG A 72 -1.15 28.24 28.64
CA ARG A 72 0.20 27.82 28.29
C ARG A 72 0.37 27.72 26.79
N LEU A 73 1.41 28.38 26.29
CA LEU A 73 1.74 28.48 24.88
C LEU A 73 2.93 27.58 24.56
N LEU A 74 2.84 26.87 23.45
CA LEU A 74 3.98 26.21 22.83
C LEU A 74 4.57 27.12 21.76
N THR A 75 5.84 27.45 21.90
CA THR A 75 6.59 28.21 20.90
C THR A 75 7.80 27.41 20.47
N TRP A 76 8.12 27.42 19.17
CA TRP A 76 9.36 26.86 18.64
C TRP A 76 10.20 27.95 17.98
N ARG A 77 11.52 27.80 18.04
CA ARG A 77 12.46 28.66 17.33
C ARG A 77 13.76 27.93 17.04
N ALA A 78 14.34 28.22 15.87
CA ALA A 78 15.75 27.93 15.63
C ALA A 78 16.59 28.86 16.50
N ILE A 79 17.64 28.33 17.11
CA ILE A 79 18.61 29.07 17.91
C ILE A 79 20.02 28.68 17.49
N ASN A 80 20.94 29.62 17.60
CA ASN A 80 22.37 29.31 17.57
C ASN A 80 22.81 29.03 19.01
N LYS A 81 23.39 27.86 19.25
CA LYS A 81 23.94 27.48 20.56
C LYS A 81 25.42 27.21 20.41
N THR A 82 26.24 27.77 21.28
CA THR A 82 27.66 27.45 21.33
C THR A 82 27.88 26.19 22.17
N CYS A 83 28.37 25.12 21.56
CA CYS A 83 28.73 23.87 22.22
C CYS A 83 30.23 23.64 22.03
N ASN A 84 31.02 23.62 23.11
CA ASN A 84 32.48 23.47 23.08
C ASN A 84 33.17 24.51 22.16
N GLY A 85 32.68 25.74 22.13
CA GLY A 85 33.21 26.82 21.30
C GLY A 85 32.79 26.78 19.82
N ILE A 86 31.94 25.83 19.42
CA ILE A 86 31.39 25.72 18.06
C ILE A 86 29.92 26.16 18.09
N GLU A 87 29.54 27.09 17.21
CA GLU A 87 28.14 27.42 17.00
C GLU A 87 27.44 26.29 16.25
N VAL A 88 26.41 25.73 16.87
CA VAL A 88 25.52 24.74 16.27
C VAL A 88 24.11 25.30 16.18
N GLU A 89 23.49 25.13 15.02
CA GLU A 89 22.06 25.36 14.87
C GLU A 89 21.31 24.29 15.66
N ALA A 90 20.42 24.73 16.53
CA ALA A 90 19.59 23.88 17.37
C ALA A 90 18.15 24.36 17.34
N TYR A 91 17.23 23.46 17.64
CA TYR A 91 15.80 23.76 17.70
C TYR A 91 15.36 23.73 19.15
N ALA A 92 14.70 24.81 19.57
CA ALA A 92 14.15 24.94 20.91
C ALA A 92 12.63 24.95 20.84
N ILE A 93 11.98 24.04 21.54
CA ILE A 93 10.53 24.11 21.81
C ILE A 93 10.33 24.43 23.28
N GLN A 94 9.49 25.41 23.52
CA GLN A 94 9.32 26.03 24.82
C GLN A 94 7.85 26.01 25.18
N TYR A 95 7.60 25.54 26.38
CA TYR A 95 6.31 25.48 27.03
C TYR A 95 6.29 26.54 28.13
N ARG A 96 5.45 27.57 27.98
CA ARG A 96 5.47 28.77 28.84
C ARG A 96 4.09 29.12 29.36
N LEU A 97 4.03 29.67 30.57
CA LEU A 97 2.80 30.22 31.13
C LEU A 97 2.56 31.62 30.53
N ILE A 98 1.33 31.90 30.12
CA ILE A 98 0.86 33.23 29.75
C ILE A 98 0.37 33.91 31.03
N THR A 99 1.06 34.96 31.47
CA THR A 99 0.68 35.73 32.66
C THR A 99 0.44 37.18 32.26
N GLY A 100 -0.84 37.51 32.01
CA GLY A 100 -1.24 38.83 31.53
C GLY A 100 -0.63 39.18 30.17
N ASP A 101 -0.17 40.42 30.00
CA ASP A 101 0.42 40.93 28.76
C ASP A 101 1.91 40.56 28.56
N SER A 102 2.48 39.76 29.46
CA SER A 102 3.89 39.39 29.43
C SER A 102 4.06 37.90 29.19
N MET A 103 5.05 37.52 28.35
CA MET A 103 5.48 36.13 28.27
C MET A 103 6.05 35.73 29.63
N GLY A 104 5.34 34.86 30.34
CA GLY A 104 5.71 34.42 31.67
C GLY A 104 6.93 33.50 31.69
N ALA A 105 7.23 32.99 32.89
CA ALA A 105 8.35 32.09 33.11
C ALA A 105 8.27 30.82 32.24
N PHE A 106 9.45 30.31 31.87
CA PHE A 106 9.57 29.02 31.20
C PHE A 106 9.14 27.90 32.15
N HIS A 107 8.21 27.06 31.70
CA HIS A 107 7.89 25.83 32.42
C HIS A 107 8.83 24.70 31.98
N GLN A 108 8.99 24.53 30.66
CA GLN A 108 9.91 23.56 30.10
C GLN A 108 10.51 24.09 28.78
N ALA A 109 11.78 23.77 28.53
CA ALA A 109 12.44 24.03 27.25
C ALA A 109 13.22 22.79 26.81
N ILE A 110 12.93 22.30 25.61
CA ILE A 110 13.61 21.16 25.02
C ILE A 110 14.45 21.65 23.85
N PHE A 111 15.68 21.17 23.80
CA PHE A 111 16.65 21.50 22.77
C PHE A 111 17.06 20.23 22.04
N ALA A 112 16.99 20.25 20.71
CA ALA A 112 17.47 19.15 19.88
C ALA A 112 18.23 19.65 18.66
N ARG A 113 18.94 18.73 18.01
CA ARG A 113 19.73 19.02 16.81
C ARG A 113 18.86 19.37 15.60
N THR A 114 17.71 18.71 15.48
CA THR A 114 16.76 18.93 14.38
C THR A 114 15.39 19.32 14.90
N GLU A 115 14.60 19.96 14.05
CA GLU A 115 13.24 20.38 14.39
C GLU A 115 12.35 19.19 14.74
N ALA A 116 12.41 18.12 13.94
CA ALA A 116 11.63 16.91 14.18
C ALA A 116 11.98 16.27 15.53
N GLN A 117 13.27 16.21 15.89
CA GLN A 117 13.67 15.70 17.20
C GLN A 117 13.15 16.57 18.34
N ALA A 118 13.17 17.90 18.20
CA ALA A 118 12.67 18.81 19.23
C ALA A 118 11.14 18.67 19.39
N ARG A 119 10.39 18.58 18.28
CA ARG A 119 8.93 18.38 18.26
C ARG A 119 8.54 17.05 18.89
N ALA A 120 9.17 15.96 18.47
CA ALA A 120 8.91 14.64 19.03
C ALA A 120 9.21 14.59 20.54
N ALA A 121 10.32 15.17 20.99
CA ALA A 121 10.66 15.22 22.41
C ALA A 121 9.66 16.05 23.24
N MET A 122 9.16 17.17 22.71
CA MET A 122 8.11 17.94 23.38
C MET A 122 6.79 17.18 23.42
N LEU A 123 6.40 16.52 22.34
CA LEU A 123 5.18 15.71 22.31
C LEU A 123 5.25 14.58 23.32
N ILE A 124 6.37 13.85 23.38
CA ILE A 124 6.63 12.81 24.40
C ILE A 124 6.48 13.41 25.81
N TYR A 125 7.12 14.54 26.10
CA TYR A 125 7.02 15.19 27.42
C TYR A 125 5.57 15.52 27.80
N LEU A 126 4.79 16.10 26.88
CA LEU A 126 3.42 16.48 27.17
C LEU A 126 2.52 15.26 27.42
N LEU A 127 2.72 14.16 26.67
CA LEU A 127 1.98 12.92 26.83
C LEU A 127 2.37 12.18 28.12
N GLU A 128 3.67 12.10 28.44
CA GLU A 128 4.15 11.42 29.65
C GLU A 128 3.71 12.10 30.95
N ASN A 129 3.36 13.39 30.90
CA ASN A 129 2.94 14.17 32.05
C ASN A 129 1.44 14.48 32.04
N ASP A 130 0.65 13.82 31.18
CA ASP A 130 -0.80 14.02 31.03
C ASP A 130 -1.18 15.51 30.84
N LEU A 131 -0.31 16.28 30.17
CA LEU A 131 -0.52 17.71 29.94
C LEU A 131 -1.37 17.98 28.71
N MET A 132 -1.54 16.99 27.84
CA MET A 132 -2.37 17.08 26.65
C MET A 132 -3.00 15.73 26.33
N GLU A 133 -4.04 15.78 25.50
CA GLU A 133 -4.58 14.62 24.83
C GLU A 133 -4.24 14.65 23.34
N LEU A 134 -3.97 13.47 22.76
CA LEU A 134 -3.77 13.36 21.31
C LEU A 134 -5.07 13.69 20.56
N PRO A 135 -4.99 14.41 19.43
CA PRO A 135 -6.09 14.53 18.48
C PRO A 135 -6.63 13.15 18.08
N ALA A 136 -7.95 13.03 17.92
CA ALA A 136 -8.61 11.73 17.70
C ALA A 136 -8.04 10.95 16.50
N HIS A 137 -7.63 11.63 15.43
CA HIS A 137 -7.07 11.00 14.23
C HIS A 137 -5.62 10.51 14.38
N TRP A 138 -4.91 10.95 15.42
CA TRP A 138 -3.56 10.51 15.81
C TRP A 138 -3.56 9.52 16.97
N ARG A 139 -4.71 9.33 17.64
CA ARG A 139 -4.84 8.39 18.75
C ARG A 139 -4.97 6.96 18.21
N GLN A 140 -4.20 6.05 18.77
CA GLN A 140 -4.34 4.63 18.52
C GLN A 140 -5.65 4.13 19.15
N ASP A 141 -6.47 3.43 18.38
CA ASP A 141 -7.66 2.79 18.94
C ASP A 141 -7.20 1.56 19.76
N PRO A 142 -7.54 1.47 21.06
CA PRO A 142 -7.14 0.35 21.91
C PRO A 142 -7.72 -0.99 21.45
N ASN A 143 -8.77 -0.97 20.63
CA ASN A 143 -9.35 -2.16 20.00
C ASN A 143 -8.80 -2.38 18.58
N ASP A 144 -7.90 -1.53 18.11
CA ASP A 144 -7.22 -1.74 16.83
C ASP A 144 -6.34 -2.99 16.97
N PRO A 145 -6.64 -4.09 16.24
CA PRO A 145 -5.77 -5.27 16.24
C PRO A 145 -4.36 -4.94 15.73
N CYS A 146 -4.16 -3.74 15.15
CA CYS A 146 -2.90 -3.19 14.68
C CYS A 146 -2.16 -2.35 15.72
N ALA A 147 -2.54 -2.41 17.01
CA ALA A 147 -1.96 -1.56 18.05
C ALA A 147 -0.43 -1.72 18.25
N ASP A 148 0.15 -2.82 17.79
CA ASP A 148 1.60 -3.05 17.83
C ASP A 148 2.37 -2.47 16.61
N GLY A 149 1.65 -1.79 15.70
CA GLY A 149 2.22 -1.20 14.49
C GLY A 149 2.56 -2.19 13.39
N ARG A 150 2.16 -3.46 13.50
CA ARG A 150 2.47 -4.50 12.49
C ARG A 150 1.40 -4.70 11.43
N CYS A 151 0.18 -4.21 11.62
CA CYS A 151 -0.88 -4.31 10.64
C CYS A 151 -1.24 -2.93 10.06
N GLN A 152 -1.34 -2.84 8.74
CA GLN A 152 -1.68 -1.62 8.02
C GLN A 152 -3.18 -1.54 7.68
N ARG A 153 -3.56 -0.33 7.26
CA ARG A 153 -4.62 0.03 6.29
C ARG A 153 -5.25 -1.16 5.55
N GLY A 154 -6.59 -1.13 5.48
CA GLY A 154 -7.36 -1.95 4.54
C GLY A 154 -8.26 -3.02 5.16
N TYR A 155 -8.26 -3.22 6.48
CA TYR A 155 -9.19 -4.14 7.12
C TYR A 155 -10.57 -3.49 7.25
N SER A 156 -11.50 -3.91 6.40
CA SER A 156 -12.91 -3.56 6.56
C SER A 156 -13.43 -4.16 7.88
N PRO A 157 -14.26 -3.44 8.66
CA PRO A 157 -14.92 -4.01 9.84
C PRO A 157 -15.62 -5.32 9.46
N GLY A 158 -15.26 -6.41 10.15
CA GLY A 158 -15.79 -7.75 9.85
C GLY A 158 -14.92 -8.60 8.93
N LEU A 159 -13.67 -8.23 8.66
CA LEU A 159 -12.75 -9.15 8.01
C LEU A 159 -12.50 -10.37 8.91
N GLN A 160 -12.87 -11.55 8.43
CA GLN A 160 -12.60 -12.82 9.11
C GLN A 160 -11.70 -13.66 8.21
N GLU A 161 -10.43 -13.77 8.57
CA GLU A 161 -9.49 -14.64 7.85
C GLU A 161 -9.91 -16.11 8.00
N ILE A 162 -9.96 -16.82 6.87
CA ILE A 162 -10.26 -18.26 6.79
C ILE A 162 -8.94 -19.02 6.64
N LYS A 163 -8.04 -18.53 5.78
CA LYS A 163 -6.68 -19.05 5.57
C LYS A 163 -5.77 -17.96 4.97
N PRO A 164 -4.44 -18.03 5.17
CA PRO A 164 -3.53 -17.03 4.65
C PRO A 164 -3.53 -16.97 3.13
N LEU A 165 -3.48 -15.74 2.61
CA LEU A 165 -3.21 -15.50 1.20
C LEU A 165 -1.80 -16.00 0.86
N PRO A 166 -1.58 -16.53 -0.35
CA PRO A 166 -0.24 -16.96 -0.74
C PRO A 166 0.66 -15.73 -0.89
N GLU A 167 1.82 -15.73 -0.26
CA GLU A 167 2.79 -14.65 -0.41
C GLU A 167 3.63 -14.86 -1.68
N PRO A 168 3.80 -13.81 -2.51
CA PRO A 168 4.70 -13.88 -3.66
C PRO A 168 6.16 -13.87 -3.24
N THR A 169 6.98 -14.67 -3.94
CA THR A 169 8.43 -14.58 -3.77
C THR A 169 8.97 -13.31 -4.42
N ARG A 170 10.20 -12.94 -4.07
CA ARG A 170 10.87 -11.78 -4.67
C ARG A 170 11.00 -11.92 -6.19
N GLU A 171 11.29 -13.11 -6.67
CA GLU A 171 11.41 -13.44 -8.09
C GLU A 171 10.07 -13.28 -8.81
N GLU A 172 8.97 -13.69 -8.17
CA GLU A 172 7.62 -13.54 -8.70
C GLU A 172 7.20 -12.06 -8.80
N CYS A 173 7.47 -11.27 -7.75
CA CYS A 173 7.23 -9.82 -7.72
C CYS A 173 7.99 -9.07 -8.83
N ALA A 174 9.15 -9.58 -9.25
CA ALA A 174 9.96 -8.97 -10.31
C ALA A 174 9.49 -9.31 -11.74
N THR A 175 8.47 -10.17 -11.90
CA THR A 175 7.98 -10.54 -13.23
C THR A 175 7.16 -9.41 -13.86
N PRO A 176 7.24 -9.20 -15.20
CA PRO A 176 6.42 -8.21 -15.88
C PRO A 176 4.92 -8.41 -15.70
N ALA A 177 4.46 -9.66 -15.59
CA ALA A 177 3.06 -9.99 -15.39
C ALA A 177 2.55 -9.56 -14.00
N PHE A 178 3.35 -9.78 -12.96
CA PHE A 178 3.02 -9.35 -11.60
C PHE A 178 2.94 -7.82 -11.51
N GLU A 179 3.96 -7.12 -12.02
CA GLU A 179 4.00 -5.65 -12.04
C GLU A 179 2.82 -5.05 -12.80
N ALA A 180 2.49 -5.59 -13.98
CA ALA A 180 1.36 -5.14 -14.77
C ALA A 180 0.02 -5.31 -14.01
N ALA A 181 -0.18 -6.45 -13.36
CA ALA A 181 -1.37 -6.69 -12.53
C ALA A 181 -1.41 -5.74 -11.33
N TRP A 182 -0.29 -5.58 -10.61
CA TRP A 182 -0.18 -4.70 -9.46
C TRP A 182 -0.53 -3.24 -9.79
N GLN A 183 0.00 -2.68 -10.88
CA GLN A 183 -0.29 -1.30 -11.28
C GLN A 183 -1.76 -1.04 -11.54
N VAL A 184 -2.52 -2.05 -11.99
CA VAL A 184 -3.95 -1.94 -12.24
C VAL A 184 -4.75 -2.02 -10.94
N MET A 185 -4.34 -2.89 -10.00
CA MET A 185 -5.16 -3.27 -8.86
C MET A 185 -4.74 -2.69 -7.52
N LYS A 186 -3.58 -2.01 -7.41
CA LYS A 186 -3.02 -1.52 -6.14
C LYS A 186 -3.96 -0.62 -5.31
N ASP A 187 -4.95 0.00 -5.96
CA ASP A 187 -5.94 0.85 -5.31
C ASP A 187 -7.32 0.17 -5.17
N TRP A 188 -7.42 -1.14 -5.46
CA TRP A 188 -8.67 -1.88 -5.41
C TRP A 188 -8.97 -2.38 -3.99
N THR A 189 -10.26 -2.45 -3.70
CA THR A 189 -10.80 -3.22 -2.58
C THR A 189 -11.28 -4.56 -3.12
N ILE A 190 -10.68 -5.65 -2.64
CA ILE A 190 -10.85 -6.99 -3.19
C ILE A 190 -11.58 -7.87 -2.17
N GLN A 191 -12.36 -8.80 -2.68
CA GLN A 191 -12.85 -9.94 -1.92
C GLN A 191 -12.16 -11.20 -2.46
N ALA A 192 -11.63 -12.03 -1.57
CA ALA A 192 -11.08 -13.34 -1.92
C ALA A 192 -11.84 -14.44 -1.16
N PRO A 193 -13.05 -14.80 -1.60
CA PRO A 193 -13.83 -15.87 -0.98
C PRO A 193 -13.00 -17.16 -0.90
N GLY A 194 -12.95 -17.74 0.29
CA GLY A 194 -12.13 -18.91 0.61
C GLY A 194 -10.79 -18.59 1.26
N TYR A 195 -10.34 -17.33 1.23
CA TYR A 195 -9.20 -16.83 2.02
C TYR A 195 -9.66 -15.99 3.20
N TYR A 196 -10.66 -15.14 3.00
CA TYR A 196 -11.27 -14.35 4.07
C TYR A 196 -12.74 -14.01 3.75
N LYS A 197 -13.50 -13.61 4.77
CA LYS A 197 -14.80 -12.93 4.62
C LYS A 197 -14.60 -11.42 4.73
N GLY A 198 -15.40 -10.65 4.01
CA GLY A 198 -15.27 -9.19 3.93
C GLY A 198 -14.39 -8.76 2.76
N SER A 199 -13.88 -7.54 2.83
CA SER A 199 -13.04 -6.95 1.78
C SER A 199 -11.75 -6.37 2.35
N MET A 200 -10.69 -6.46 1.56
CA MET A 200 -9.35 -5.96 1.91
C MET A 200 -8.76 -5.17 0.75
N GLU A 201 -7.93 -4.17 1.04
CA GLU A 201 -7.13 -3.48 0.01
C GLU A 201 -6.21 -4.49 -0.71
N ALA A 202 -5.99 -4.25 -2.00
CA ALA A 202 -5.11 -5.07 -2.79
C ALA A 202 -3.68 -5.05 -2.24
N HIS A 203 -3.04 -6.21 -2.24
CA HIS A 203 -1.63 -6.36 -1.87
C HIS A 203 -1.06 -7.56 -2.63
N GLY A 204 0.24 -7.83 -2.47
CA GLY A 204 0.95 -8.83 -3.28
C GLY A 204 0.32 -10.23 -3.30
N GLY A 205 -0.33 -10.66 -2.22
CA GLY A 205 -1.00 -11.96 -2.17
C GLY A 205 -2.23 -12.07 -3.09
N HIS A 206 -2.96 -10.96 -3.28
CA HIS A 206 -4.04 -10.90 -4.26
C HIS A 206 -3.51 -10.98 -5.69
N VAL A 207 -2.40 -10.28 -5.98
CA VAL A 207 -1.74 -10.33 -7.29
C VAL A 207 -1.30 -11.75 -7.59
N LYS A 208 -0.69 -12.43 -6.61
CA LYS A 208 -0.26 -13.83 -6.74
C LYS A 208 -1.42 -14.76 -7.09
N LEU A 209 -2.57 -14.64 -6.42
CA LEU A 209 -3.74 -15.45 -6.75
C LEU A 209 -4.17 -15.30 -8.21
N ILE A 210 -4.19 -14.07 -8.72
CA ILE A 210 -4.57 -13.78 -10.10
C ILE A 210 -3.54 -14.36 -11.07
N VAL A 211 -2.25 -14.07 -10.86
CA VAL A 211 -1.17 -14.53 -11.73
C VAL A 211 -1.08 -16.06 -11.75
N ASP A 212 -1.17 -16.71 -10.59
CA ASP A 212 -1.17 -18.18 -10.49
C ASP A 212 -2.40 -18.79 -11.17
N ALA A 213 -3.58 -18.17 -11.03
CA ALA A 213 -4.80 -18.62 -11.69
C ALA A 213 -4.68 -18.51 -13.22
N ILE A 214 -4.07 -17.44 -13.73
CA ILE A 214 -3.80 -17.25 -15.16
C ILE A 214 -2.75 -18.26 -15.64
N ALA A 215 -1.66 -18.46 -14.90
CA ALA A 215 -0.58 -19.38 -15.27
C ALA A 215 -1.04 -20.84 -15.31
N LYS A 216 -2.03 -21.22 -14.49
CA LYS A 216 -2.65 -22.55 -14.52
C LYS A 216 -3.53 -22.79 -15.76
N GLN A 217 -3.92 -21.74 -16.50
CA GLN A 217 -4.66 -21.90 -17.74
C GLN A 217 -3.74 -22.47 -18.81
N LYS A 218 -3.93 -23.75 -19.15
CA LYS A 218 -3.21 -24.39 -20.24
C LYS A 218 -3.84 -23.99 -21.57
N TRP A 219 -3.20 -23.06 -22.26
CA TRP A 219 -3.52 -22.77 -23.66
C TRP A 219 -3.31 -24.02 -24.52
N ILE A 220 -4.29 -24.33 -25.35
CA ILE A 220 -4.31 -25.49 -26.23
C ILE A 220 -3.89 -25.03 -27.62
N SER A 221 -2.83 -25.63 -28.18
CA SER A 221 -2.45 -25.33 -29.56
C SER A 221 -3.53 -25.79 -30.52
N VAL A 222 -3.85 -24.99 -31.55
CA VAL A 222 -4.77 -25.41 -32.62
C VAL A 222 -4.25 -26.64 -33.39
N THR A 223 -2.94 -26.88 -33.35
CA THR A 223 -2.32 -28.08 -33.95
C THR A 223 -2.42 -29.31 -33.05
N GLU A 224 -2.60 -29.13 -31.74
CA GLU A 224 -2.84 -30.22 -30.78
C GLU A 224 -4.30 -30.67 -30.86
N ARG A 225 -5.22 -29.71 -30.80
CA ARG A 225 -6.66 -29.98 -30.82
C ARG A 225 -7.45 -28.74 -31.24
N TRP A 226 -8.48 -28.92 -32.05
CA TRP A 226 -9.44 -27.87 -32.38
C TRP A 226 -10.56 -27.77 -31.33
N PRO A 227 -11.17 -26.59 -31.13
CA PRO A 227 -12.41 -26.48 -30.34
C PRO A 227 -13.57 -27.23 -31.01
N GLU A 228 -14.62 -27.50 -30.25
CA GLU A 228 -15.87 -28.01 -30.82
C GLU A 228 -16.58 -26.91 -31.63
N PRO A 229 -17.31 -27.24 -32.72
CA PRO A 229 -18.10 -26.26 -33.45
C PRO A 229 -19.04 -25.47 -32.52
N LEU A 230 -19.05 -24.15 -32.68
CA LEU A 230 -19.81 -23.20 -31.86
C LEU A 230 -19.35 -23.09 -30.39
N GLN A 231 -18.21 -23.68 -30.03
CA GLN A 231 -17.64 -23.51 -28.71
C GLN A 231 -17.18 -22.06 -28.51
N ARG A 232 -17.55 -21.48 -27.36
CA ARG A 232 -17.02 -20.20 -26.91
C ARG A 232 -15.60 -20.38 -26.41
N VAL A 233 -14.68 -19.59 -26.95
CA VAL A 233 -13.24 -19.72 -26.69
C VAL A 233 -12.60 -18.35 -26.57
N ASN A 234 -11.50 -18.29 -25.81
CA ASN A 234 -10.53 -17.22 -25.95
C ASN A 234 -9.38 -17.75 -26.83
N PHE A 235 -8.84 -16.94 -27.73
CA PHE A 235 -7.86 -17.39 -28.71
C PHE A 235 -6.81 -16.32 -29.04
N VAL A 236 -5.59 -16.76 -29.39
CA VAL A 236 -4.46 -15.90 -29.77
C VAL A 236 -4.40 -15.79 -31.29
N VAL A 237 -4.62 -14.61 -31.86
CA VAL A 237 -4.60 -14.40 -33.32
C VAL A 237 -3.24 -14.74 -33.91
N ASN A 238 -3.25 -15.53 -34.98
CA ASN A 238 -2.06 -15.94 -35.72
C ASN A 238 -2.07 -15.45 -37.17
N LEU A 239 -1.89 -14.13 -37.34
CA LEU A 239 -1.72 -13.49 -38.64
C LEU A 239 -0.41 -12.71 -38.68
N PRO A 240 0.73 -13.34 -39.00
CA PRO A 240 2.01 -12.62 -39.07
C PRO A 240 1.93 -11.43 -40.04
N GLY A 241 2.46 -10.27 -39.62
CA GLY A 241 2.51 -9.06 -40.46
C GLY A 241 1.31 -8.12 -40.33
N ILE A 242 0.33 -8.39 -39.45
CA ILE A 242 -0.73 -7.43 -39.11
C ILE A 242 -0.72 -7.07 -37.63
N TYR A 243 -1.37 -5.95 -37.28
CA TYR A 243 -1.41 -5.38 -35.94
C TYR A 243 -2.10 -6.29 -34.91
N GLU A 244 -2.98 -7.17 -35.37
CA GLU A 244 -3.75 -8.08 -34.54
C GLU A 244 -2.96 -9.33 -34.14
N HIS A 245 -1.80 -9.59 -34.75
CA HIS A 245 -0.98 -10.76 -34.43
C HIS A 245 -0.63 -10.82 -32.94
N GLY A 246 -0.84 -11.97 -32.31
CA GLY A 246 -0.54 -12.20 -30.89
C GLY A 246 -1.58 -11.62 -29.92
N LYS A 247 -2.59 -10.88 -30.40
CA LYS A 247 -3.68 -10.41 -29.53
C LYS A 247 -4.61 -11.55 -29.13
N VAL A 248 -5.14 -11.46 -27.92
CA VAL A 248 -6.14 -12.37 -27.39
C VAL A 248 -7.53 -11.78 -27.61
N TYR A 249 -8.44 -12.57 -28.18
CA TYR A 249 -9.86 -12.23 -28.28
C TYR A 249 -10.72 -13.34 -27.67
N GLY A 250 -11.92 -12.97 -27.20
CA GLY A 250 -13.00 -13.90 -26.91
C GLY A 250 -13.94 -14.00 -28.12
N GLY A 251 -14.30 -15.21 -28.51
CA GLY A 251 -15.14 -15.46 -29.68
C GLY A 251 -15.75 -16.85 -29.71
N THR A 252 -16.21 -17.24 -30.88
CA THR A 252 -16.80 -18.56 -31.14
C THR A 252 -15.99 -19.28 -32.20
N TYR A 253 -15.67 -20.54 -31.96
CA TYR A 253 -15.04 -21.34 -33.01
C TYR A 253 -16.09 -21.74 -34.04
N VAL A 254 -15.84 -21.38 -35.30
CA VAL A 254 -16.65 -21.77 -36.44
C VAL A 254 -15.87 -22.87 -37.15
N GLY A 255 -16.04 -24.10 -36.66
CA GLY A 255 -15.53 -25.30 -37.29
C GLY A 255 -16.53 -25.83 -38.31
N ASP A 256 -16.03 -26.47 -39.37
CA ASP A 256 -16.86 -27.01 -40.44
C ASP A 256 -17.91 -28.00 -39.89
N SER A 257 -19.19 -27.64 -39.97
CA SER A 257 -20.32 -28.42 -39.48
C SER A 257 -20.78 -29.50 -40.47
N GLY A 258 -19.92 -29.91 -41.42
CA GLY A 258 -20.19 -30.99 -42.37
C GLY A 258 -20.42 -30.54 -43.81
N HIS A 259 -19.79 -29.46 -44.28
CA HIS A 259 -19.81 -29.15 -45.72
C HIS A 259 -18.70 -29.92 -46.46
N GLU A 260 -19.08 -30.65 -47.52
CA GLU A 260 -18.23 -31.58 -48.30
C GLU A 260 -17.02 -30.95 -49.03
N LYS A 261 -16.69 -29.66 -48.79
CA LYS A 261 -15.55 -28.99 -49.42
C LYS A 261 -14.49 -28.60 -48.38
N PRO A 262 -13.36 -29.34 -48.29
CA PRO A 262 -12.40 -29.30 -47.16
C PRO A 262 -11.49 -28.05 -47.09
N TYR A 263 -11.91 -26.89 -47.62
CA TYR A 263 -11.11 -25.67 -47.56
C TYR A 263 -11.99 -24.42 -47.47
N LYS A 264 -12.02 -23.75 -46.30
CA LYS A 264 -11.49 -22.36 -46.14
C LYS A 264 -11.77 -21.65 -44.80
N HIS A 265 -12.66 -22.13 -43.93
CA HIS A 265 -13.13 -21.28 -42.81
C HIS A 265 -13.14 -21.92 -41.42
N ASN A 266 -12.24 -22.87 -41.12
CA ASN A 266 -11.94 -23.14 -39.71
C ASN A 266 -11.30 -21.87 -39.12
N GLY A 267 -12.03 -21.22 -38.23
CA GLY A 267 -11.62 -19.92 -37.74
C GLY A 267 -12.33 -19.54 -36.46
N PHE A 268 -11.76 -18.53 -35.81
CA PHE A 268 -12.23 -18.00 -34.55
C PHE A 268 -12.97 -16.69 -34.84
N ALA A 269 -14.29 -16.76 -34.77
CA ALA A 269 -15.16 -15.66 -35.11
C ALA A 269 -15.34 -14.71 -33.92
N VAL A 270 -15.22 -13.43 -34.21
CA VAL A 270 -15.68 -12.32 -33.38
C VAL A 270 -16.69 -11.50 -34.21
N PRO A 271 -17.49 -10.60 -33.61
CA PRO A 271 -18.44 -9.81 -34.40
C PRO A 271 -17.78 -9.12 -35.60
N GLY A 272 -18.20 -9.48 -36.81
CA GLY A 272 -17.77 -8.87 -38.07
C GLY A 272 -16.49 -9.43 -38.71
N THR A 273 -15.77 -10.38 -38.09
CA THR A 273 -14.54 -10.93 -38.68
C THR A 273 -14.19 -12.33 -38.14
N VAL A 274 -13.32 -13.03 -38.86
CA VAL A 274 -12.83 -14.36 -38.50
C VAL A 274 -11.30 -14.36 -38.54
N TYR A 275 -10.69 -14.81 -37.46
CA TYR A 275 -9.24 -14.88 -37.33
C TYR A 275 -8.76 -16.34 -37.31
N PRO A 276 -7.61 -16.67 -37.91
CA PRO A 276 -6.88 -17.86 -37.53
C PRO A 276 -6.23 -17.62 -36.16
N ALA A 277 -6.07 -18.68 -35.38
CA ALA A 277 -5.43 -18.63 -34.08
C ALA A 277 -4.25 -19.61 -33.99
N SER A 278 -3.32 -19.35 -33.08
CA SER A 278 -2.25 -20.30 -32.73
C SER A 278 -2.65 -21.16 -31.53
N HIS A 279 -3.34 -20.55 -30.55
CA HIS A 279 -3.76 -21.20 -29.32
C HIS A 279 -5.16 -20.76 -28.93
N TRP A 280 -5.84 -21.59 -28.13
CA TRP A 280 -7.15 -21.28 -27.57
C TRP A 280 -7.33 -21.87 -26.17
N LEU A 281 -8.32 -21.37 -25.45
CA LEU A 281 -8.84 -21.95 -24.21
C LEU A 281 -10.36 -21.82 -24.16
N PRO A 282 -11.07 -22.74 -23.50
CA PRO A 282 -12.52 -22.60 -23.29
C PRO A 282 -12.84 -21.28 -22.58
N SER A 283 -13.78 -20.51 -23.12
CA SER A 283 -14.27 -19.31 -22.43
C SER A 283 -15.10 -19.76 -21.22
N PRO A 284 -15.00 -19.09 -20.05
CA PRO A 284 -15.88 -19.40 -18.93
C PRO A 284 -17.34 -19.23 -19.35
N GLU A 285 -18.22 -20.05 -18.77
CA GLU A 285 -19.65 -19.84 -18.97
C GLU A 285 -20.03 -18.42 -18.54
N PRO A 286 -20.89 -17.73 -19.31
CA PRO A 286 -21.38 -16.43 -18.90
C PRO A 286 -22.07 -16.57 -17.53
N PRO A 287 -21.92 -15.59 -16.63
CA PRO A 287 -22.64 -15.62 -15.37
C PRO A 287 -24.12 -15.80 -15.66
N GLN A 288 -24.74 -16.81 -15.03
CA GLN A 288 -26.17 -17.00 -15.17
C GLN A 288 -26.85 -15.78 -14.55
N VAL A 289 -27.59 -15.03 -15.37
CA VAL A 289 -28.46 -13.97 -14.88
C VAL A 289 -29.47 -14.67 -13.99
N PRO A 290 -29.58 -14.31 -12.70
CA PRO A 290 -30.63 -14.87 -11.85
C PRO A 290 -31.94 -14.65 -12.60
N THR A 291 -32.63 -15.74 -12.96
CA THR A 291 -34.01 -15.64 -13.39
C THR A 291 -34.73 -15.14 -12.15
N GLY A 292 -34.95 -13.83 -12.05
CA GLY A 292 -35.74 -13.27 -10.98
C GLY A 292 -37.04 -14.03 -10.97
N ASP A 293 -37.32 -14.73 -9.87
CA ASP A 293 -38.65 -15.25 -9.62
C ASP A 293 -39.55 -14.01 -9.64
N ASN A 294 -40.28 -13.84 -10.74
CA ASN A 294 -41.32 -12.82 -10.84
C ASN A 294 -42.45 -13.28 -9.90
N GLU A 295 -42.28 -13.04 -8.60
CA GLU A 295 -43.37 -13.02 -7.62
C GLU A 295 -44.15 -11.70 -7.70
#